data_AF-A0A945WTL9-F1
#
_entry.id   AF-A0A945WTL9-F1
#
_cell.length_a   1.000
_cell.length_b   1.000
_cell.length_c   1.000
_cell.angle_alpha   90.00
_cell.angle_beta   90.00
_cell.angle_gamma   90.00
#
_symmetry.space_group_name_H-M   'P 1'
#
loop_
_entity.id
_entity.type
_entity.pdbx_description
1 polymer ?
#
loop_
_entity_poly.entity_id
_entity_poly.type
_entity_poly.pdbx_seq_one_letter_code
_entity_poly.pdbx_strand_id
1 'polypeptide(L)'
;MANKPQPAPQKGNFKQGQLTLWLSVGFVVLVIMSLPTVMIIFFGLLPTIVSAIIDRTPKKNATFCIGSINLCGVFPYMMDLWLGDNTMEGAMRILTDVFSLIVMYGAAAFGWMIFQSLPPVVATFVTVIAQSRVSSLRSTQRQLIDEWGDDVGTPQEVLDMRDQLGEEAIEAAANADPNAAPASTGNADTDALLDGIDSLLGGNGKPSSAPPSSPPAAAGTPPKTV
;
A
#
# COMPACT_ATOMS: atom_id res chain seq x y z
N MET A 1 34.42 -61.79 -40.45
CA MET A 1 34.52 -61.78 -38.98
C MET A 1 34.13 -60.38 -38.51
N ALA A 2 32.86 -60.13 -38.20
CA ALA A 2 32.39 -58.82 -37.73
C ALA A 2 32.21 -58.87 -36.21
N ASN A 3 33.14 -58.26 -35.48
CA ASN A 3 33.11 -58.16 -34.03
C ASN A 3 32.12 -57.06 -33.63
N LYS A 4 30.98 -57.41 -33.04
CA LYS A 4 30.06 -56.44 -32.44
C LYS A 4 30.68 -55.93 -31.13
N PRO A 5 30.76 -54.60 -30.90
CA PRO A 5 31.25 -54.09 -29.63
C PRO A 5 30.21 -54.43 -28.54
N GLN A 6 30.69 -55.10 -27.50
CA GLN A 6 29.92 -55.45 -26.32
C GLN A 6 29.64 -54.16 -25.50
N PRO A 7 28.40 -53.89 -25.07
CA PRO A 7 28.10 -52.66 -24.34
C PRO A 7 28.66 -52.76 -22.91
N ALA A 8 29.38 -51.73 -22.48
CA ALA A 8 29.99 -51.64 -21.15
C ALA A 8 28.91 -51.64 -20.04
N PRO A 9 29.20 -52.21 -18.86
CA PRO A 9 28.22 -52.29 -17.79
C PRO A 9 27.95 -50.90 -17.22
N GLN A 10 26.68 -50.48 -17.25
CA GLN A 10 26.23 -49.23 -16.64
C GLN A 10 26.43 -49.34 -15.12
N LYS A 11 27.43 -48.63 -14.61
CA LYS A 11 27.71 -48.52 -13.17
C LYS A 11 26.55 -47.80 -12.50
N GLY A 12 25.57 -48.56 -12.02
CA GLY A 12 24.40 -48.03 -11.33
C GLY A 12 24.82 -47.33 -10.04
N ASN A 13 24.42 -46.07 -9.88
CA ASN A 13 24.61 -45.31 -8.66
C ASN A 13 23.68 -45.86 -7.55
N PHE A 14 24.00 -47.04 -7.03
CA PHE A 14 23.21 -47.74 -5.99
C PHE A 14 22.98 -46.87 -4.76
N LYS A 15 23.94 -46.01 -4.42
CA LYS A 15 23.83 -45.03 -3.31
C LYS A 15 22.85 -43.89 -3.60
N GLN A 16 22.70 -43.45 -4.86
CA GLN A 16 21.68 -42.45 -5.23
C GLN A 16 20.28 -43.06 -5.23
N GLY A 17 20.12 -44.27 -5.80
CA GLY A 17 18.83 -44.96 -5.77
C GLY A 17 18.37 -45.29 -4.34
N GLN A 18 19.29 -45.70 -3.48
CA GLN A 18 19.02 -45.94 -2.07
C GLN A 18 18.69 -44.62 -1.33
N LEU A 19 19.41 -43.52 -1.58
CA LEU A 19 19.08 -42.22 -1.00
C LEU A 19 17.69 -41.74 -1.43
N THR A 20 17.35 -41.81 -2.72
CA THR A 20 16.04 -41.43 -3.23
C THR A 20 14.93 -42.32 -2.67
N LEU A 21 15.17 -43.61 -2.49
CA LEU A 21 14.24 -44.54 -1.84
C LEU A 21 14.01 -44.16 -0.36
N TRP A 22 15.08 -43.92 0.41
CA TRP A 22 14.98 -43.49 1.81
C TRP A 22 14.27 -42.14 1.95
N LEU A 23 14.51 -41.22 1.03
CA LEU A 23 13.85 -39.91 0.98
C LEU A 23 12.35 -40.06 0.63
N SER A 24 12.01 -40.95 -0.30
CA SER A 24 10.62 -41.28 -0.65
C SER A 24 9.88 -41.98 0.50
N VAL A 25 10.51 -42.91 1.21
CA VAL A 25 9.90 -43.60 2.36
C VAL A 25 9.72 -42.62 3.52
N GLY A 26 10.74 -41.79 3.80
CA GLY A 26 10.63 -40.71 4.78
C GLY A 26 9.51 -39.74 4.44
N PHE A 27 9.34 -39.38 3.15
CA PHE A 27 8.24 -38.55 2.69
C PHE A 27 6.87 -39.20 2.92
N VAL A 28 6.71 -40.49 2.62
CA VAL A 28 5.44 -41.21 2.84
C VAL A 28 5.11 -41.32 4.34
N VAL A 29 6.09 -41.63 5.19
CA VAL A 29 5.90 -41.67 6.65
C VAL A 29 5.54 -40.28 7.19
N LEU A 30 6.18 -39.23 6.69
CA LEU A 30 5.88 -37.85 7.03
C LEU A 30 4.46 -37.46 6.58
N VAL A 31 4.01 -37.92 5.41
CA VAL A 31 2.62 -37.72 4.94
C VAL A 31 1.62 -38.43 5.86
N ILE A 32 1.90 -39.67 6.28
CA ILE A 32 1.01 -40.42 7.19
C ILE A 32 0.95 -39.78 8.58
N MET A 33 2.10 -39.37 9.14
CA MET A 33 2.12 -38.61 10.40
C MET A 33 1.54 -37.19 10.25
N SER A 34 1.53 -36.65 9.03
CA SER A 34 0.91 -35.35 8.76
C SER A 34 -0.62 -35.41 8.72
N LEU A 35 -1.25 -36.58 8.62
CA LEU A 35 -2.69 -36.66 8.41
C LEU A 35 -3.50 -36.07 9.59
N PRO A 36 -3.23 -36.44 10.87
CA PRO A 36 -3.93 -35.85 12.02
C PRO A 36 -3.60 -34.36 12.20
N THR A 37 -2.40 -33.94 11.82
CA THR A 37 -1.95 -32.55 11.99
C THR A 37 -2.55 -31.63 10.94
N VAL A 38 -2.61 -32.07 9.67
CA VAL A 38 -3.33 -31.38 8.60
C VAL A 38 -4.81 -31.24 8.95
N MET A 39 -5.42 -32.25 9.58
CA MET A 39 -6.80 -32.17 10.04
C MET A 39 -6.98 -31.02 11.05
N ILE A 40 -6.16 -30.95 12.10
CA ILE A 40 -6.22 -29.85 13.08
C ILE A 40 -5.96 -28.50 12.42
N ILE A 41 -4.94 -28.38 11.56
CA ILE A 41 -4.63 -27.15 10.82
C ILE A 41 -5.85 -26.72 10.00
N PHE A 42 -6.45 -27.63 9.24
CA PHE A 42 -7.55 -27.31 8.34
C PHE A 42 -8.77 -26.78 9.10
N PHE A 43 -9.20 -27.45 10.17
CA PHE A 43 -10.35 -27.01 10.96
C PHE A 43 -10.03 -25.82 11.87
N GLY A 44 -8.87 -25.80 12.52
CA GLY A 44 -8.46 -24.71 13.41
C GLY A 44 -8.22 -23.39 12.67
N LEU A 45 -7.73 -23.44 11.43
CA LEU A 45 -7.49 -22.24 10.62
C LEU A 45 -8.69 -21.85 9.73
N LEU A 46 -9.86 -22.48 9.88
CA LEU A 46 -11.08 -22.07 9.17
C LEU A 46 -11.36 -20.56 9.26
N PRO A 47 -11.28 -19.91 10.43
CA PRO A 47 -11.47 -18.46 10.53
C PRO A 47 -10.47 -17.64 9.69
N THR A 48 -9.24 -18.13 9.52
CA THR A 48 -8.22 -17.49 8.69
C THR A 48 -8.56 -17.63 7.22
N ILE A 49 -9.10 -18.77 6.79
CA ILE A 49 -9.61 -18.97 5.44
C ILE A 49 -10.77 -18.01 5.16
N VAL A 50 -11.71 -17.89 6.11
CA VAL A 50 -12.82 -16.93 6.00
C VAL A 50 -12.30 -15.50 5.88
N SER A 51 -11.34 -15.10 6.71
CA SER A 51 -10.67 -13.79 6.61
C SER A 51 -9.99 -13.59 5.25
N ALA A 52 -9.33 -14.62 4.70
CA ALA A 52 -8.67 -14.58 3.40
C ALA A 52 -9.63 -14.33 2.22
N ILE A 53 -10.89 -14.74 2.37
CA ILE A 53 -11.97 -14.53 1.40
C ILE A 53 -12.59 -13.13 1.56
N ILE A 54 -12.75 -12.66 2.79
CA ILE A 54 -13.36 -11.35 3.09
C ILE A 54 -12.41 -10.19 2.78
N ASP A 55 -11.10 -10.38 2.97
CA ASP A 55 -10.11 -9.31 2.78
C ASP A 55 -9.94 -8.95 1.29
N ARG A 56 -10.52 -7.80 0.91
CA ARG A 56 -10.40 -7.20 -0.43
C ARG A 56 -9.16 -6.32 -0.59
N THR A 57 -8.35 -6.16 0.45
CA THR A 57 -7.16 -5.30 0.43
C THR A 57 -6.08 -5.94 -0.45
N PRO A 58 -5.39 -5.19 -1.33
CA PRO A 58 -4.37 -5.75 -2.24
C PRO A 58 -3.21 -6.46 -1.51
N LYS A 59 -2.92 -6.07 -0.26
CA LYS A 59 -1.84 -6.64 0.56
C LYS A 59 -2.31 -7.72 1.56
N LYS A 60 -3.61 -8.01 1.61
CA LYS A 60 -4.23 -8.98 2.55
C LYS A 60 -3.79 -8.84 4.02
N ASN A 61 -3.64 -7.60 4.48
CA ASN A 61 -3.09 -7.32 5.81
C ASN A 61 -3.95 -7.89 6.94
N ALA A 62 -5.28 -7.95 6.76
CA ALA A 62 -6.18 -8.53 7.75
C ALA A 62 -5.92 -10.03 7.87
N THR A 63 -5.80 -10.72 6.73
CA THR A 63 -5.55 -12.17 6.68
C THR A 63 -4.24 -12.54 7.37
N PHE A 64 -3.16 -11.80 7.15
CA PHE A 64 -1.86 -12.08 7.80
C PHE A 64 -1.91 -11.82 9.31
N CYS A 65 -2.57 -10.75 9.74
CA CYS A 65 -2.73 -10.44 11.16
C CYS A 65 -3.56 -11.52 11.88
N ILE A 66 -4.74 -11.83 11.35
CA ILE A 66 -5.64 -12.83 11.92
C ILE A 66 -5.03 -14.23 11.82
N GLY A 67 -4.37 -14.54 10.70
CA GLY A 67 -3.73 -15.84 10.47
C GLY A 67 -2.61 -16.14 11.45
N SER A 68 -1.75 -15.16 11.75
CA SER A 68 -0.66 -15.35 12.71
C SER A 68 -1.18 -15.55 14.15
N ILE A 69 -2.19 -14.77 14.55
CA ILE A 69 -2.79 -14.89 15.88
C ILE A 69 -3.60 -16.19 16.01
N ASN A 70 -4.38 -16.57 15.00
CA ASN A 70 -5.12 -17.84 14.98
C ASN A 70 -4.15 -19.04 15.02
N LEU A 71 -3.07 -19.00 14.23
CA LEU A 71 -2.05 -20.05 14.26
C LEU A 71 -1.42 -20.20 15.65
N CYS A 72 -1.19 -19.09 16.37
CA CYS A 72 -0.74 -19.12 17.77
C CYS A 72 -1.74 -19.83 18.68
N GLY A 73 -3.05 -19.62 18.48
CA GLY A 73 -4.11 -20.32 19.23
C GLY A 73 -4.22 -21.81 18.90
N VAL A 74 -3.92 -22.21 17.66
CA VAL A 74 -3.91 -23.62 17.23
C VAL A 74 -2.62 -24.35 17.64
N PHE A 75 -1.50 -23.61 17.77
CA PHE A 75 -0.18 -24.15 18.06
C PHE A 75 -0.06 -25.04 19.32
N PRO A 76 -0.60 -24.69 20.50
CA PRO A 76 -0.48 -25.55 21.68
C PRO A 76 -1.13 -26.92 21.44
N TYR A 77 -2.27 -26.96 20.74
CA TYR A 77 -2.95 -28.21 20.39
C TYR A 77 -2.19 -29.02 19.34
N MET A 78 -1.46 -28.35 18.45
CA MET A 78 -0.51 -29.01 17.55
C MET A 78 0.60 -29.70 18.35
N MET A 79 1.14 -29.02 19.35
CA MET A 79 2.19 -29.55 20.21
C MET A 79 1.69 -30.70 21.07
N ASP A 80 0.48 -30.62 21.61
CA ASP A 80 -0.14 -31.72 22.36
C ASP A 80 -0.32 -32.97 21.49
N LEU A 81 -0.71 -32.81 20.22
CA LEU A 81 -0.81 -33.91 19.28
C LEU A 81 0.56 -34.51 18.95
N TRP A 82 1.58 -33.66 18.76
CA TRP A 82 2.95 -34.10 18.42
C TRP A 82 3.66 -34.81 19.57
N LEU A 83 3.50 -34.30 20.79
CA LEU A 83 4.13 -34.84 22.00
C LEU A 83 3.34 -36.00 22.60
N GLY A 84 2.04 -36.09 22.32
CA GLY A 84 1.17 -37.18 22.71
C GLY A 84 1.00 -38.24 21.61
N ASP A 85 -0.20 -38.80 21.56
CA ASP A 85 -0.56 -39.80 20.56
C ASP A 85 -0.88 -39.14 19.22
N ASN A 86 0.07 -39.21 18.28
CA ASN A 86 -0.05 -38.71 16.89
C ASN A 86 -1.03 -39.57 16.07
N THR A 87 -2.27 -39.66 16.53
CA THR A 87 -3.33 -40.51 15.99
C THR A 87 -4.51 -39.67 15.53
N MET A 88 -5.33 -40.25 14.65
CA MET A 88 -6.56 -39.59 14.19
C MET A 88 -7.56 -39.38 15.33
N GLU A 89 -7.60 -40.31 16.29
CA GLU A 89 -8.47 -40.21 17.46
C GLU A 89 -8.08 -39.04 18.37
N GLY A 90 -6.77 -38.81 18.56
CA GLY A 90 -6.25 -37.64 19.28
C GLY A 90 -6.66 -36.32 18.63
N ALA A 91 -6.52 -36.21 17.31
CA ALA A 91 -6.94 -35.02 16.57
C ALA A 91 -8.46 -34.79 16.64
N MET A 92 -9.27 -35.84 16.49
CA MET A 92 -10.72 -35.75 16.65
C MET A 92 -11.11 -35.30 18.05
N ARG A 93 -10.47 -35.84 19.09
CA ARG A 93 -10.74 -35.45 20.48
C ARG A 93 -10.50 -33.96 20.70
N ILE A 94 -9.38 -33.42 20.23
CA ILE A 94 -9.06 -31.99 20.29
C ILE A 94 -10.13 -31.17 19.55
N LEU A 95 -10.51 -31.58 18.33
CA LEU A 95 -11.47 -30.84 17.51
C LEU A 95 -12.91 -30.91 18.01
N THR A 96 -13.26 -31.92 18.81
CA THR A 96 -14.58 -32.03 19.46
C THR A 96 -14.63 -31.40 20.85
N ASP A 97 -13.49 -31.03 21.43
CA ASP A 97 -13.44 -30.39 22.73
C ASP A 97 -13.80 -28.90 22.63
N VAL A 98 -14.77 -28.48 23.45
CA VAL A 98 -15.29 -27.11 23.41
C VAL A 98 -14.24 -26.10 23.85
N PHE A 99 -13.38 -26.44 24.81
CA PHE A 99 -12.34 -25.53 25.29
C PHE A 99 -11.28 -25.31 24.22
N SER A 100 -10.88 -26.38 23.55
CA SER A 100 -9.98 -26.32 22.39
C SER A 100 -10.51 -25.40 21.30
N LEU A 101 -11.78 -25.54 20.92
CA LEU A 101 -12.42 -24.69 19.91
C LEU A 101 -12.53 -23.22 20.35
N ILE A 102 -12.86 -22.96 21.62
CA ILE A 102 -12.94 -21.59 22.17
C ILE A 102 -11.58 -20.90 22.07
N VAL A 103 -10.48 -21.58 22.37
CA VAL A 103 -9.14 -20.98 22.30
C VAL A 103 -8.72 -20.75 20.84
N MET A 104 -8.89 -21.74 19.96
CA MET A 104 -8.54 -21.58 18.53
C MET A 104 -9.33 -20.44 17.88
N TYR A 105 -10.65 -20.47 17.99
CA TYR A 105 -11.51 -19.47 17.37
C TYR A 105 -11.52 -18.15 18.13
N GLY A 106 -11.31 -18.17 19.45
CA GLY A 106 -11.13 -16.98 20.26
C GLY A 106 -9.87 -16.21 19.88
N ALA A 107 -8.75 -16.90 19.60
CA ALA A 107 -7.55 -16.26 19.08
C ALA A 107 -7.81 -15.60 17.71
N ALA A 108 -8.52 -16.28 16.81
CA ALA A 108 -8.89 -15.69 15.52
C ALA A 108 -9.79 -14.45 15.66
N ALA A 109 -10.81 -14.53 16.53
CA ALA A 109 -11.69 -13.40 16.83
C ALA A 109 -10.91 -12.23 17.44
N PHE A 110 -9.95 -12.52 18.32
CA PHE A 110 -9.08 -11.51 18.92
C PHE A 110 -8.20 -10.82 17.87
N GLY A 111 -7.64 -11.58 16.92
CA GLY A 111 -6.93 -11.00 15.79
C GLY A 111 -7.81 -10.08 14.94
N TRP A 112 -9.08 -10.44 14.75
CA TRP A 112 -10.04 -9.59 14.05
C TRP A 112 -10.32 -8.28 14.82
N MET A 113 -10.51 -8.36 16.15
CA MET A 113 -10.69 -7.16 16.99
C MET A 113 -9.49 -6.21 16.93
N ILE A 114 -8.26 -6.77 16.96
CA ILE A 114 -7.04 -5.96 16.81
C ILE A 114 -7.03 -5.29 15.44
N PHE A 115 -7.33 -6.02 14.37
CA PHE A 115 -7.37 -5.44 13.03
C PHE A 115 -8.41 -4.32 12.91
N GLN A 116 -9.57 -4.45 13.54
CA GLN A 116 -10.62 -3.44 13.48
C GLN A 116 -10.30 -2.17 14.30
N SER A 117 -9.47 -2.29 15.34
CA SER A 117 -9.04 -1.16 16.17
C SER A 117 -7.84 -0.40 15.61
N LEU A 118 -7.12 -0.96 14.64
CA LEU A 118 -5.96 -0.32 14.00
C LEU A 118 -6.29 1.00 13.26
N PRO A 119 -7.34 1.09 12.40
CA PRO A 119 -7.64 2.31 11.65
C PRO A 119 -7.83 3.58 12.51
N PRO A 120 -8.68 3.58 13.57
CA PRO A 120 -8.83 4.77 14.40
C PRO A 120 -7.54 5.13 15.15
N VAL A 121 -6.77 4.13 15.60
CA VAL A 121 -5.48 4.37 16.28
C VAL A 121 -4.48 5.02 15.32
N VAL A 122 -4.35 4.49 14.10
CA VAL A 122 -3.43 5.08 13.11
C VAL A 122 -3.86 6.50 12.73
N ALA A 123 -5.17 6.74 12.58
CA ALA A 123 -5.68 8.07 12.27
C ALA A 123 -5.33 9.12 13.34
N THR A 124 -5.43 8.78 14.63
CA THR A 124 -5.03 9.71 15.71
C THR A 124 -3.53 9.98 15.70
N PHE A 125 -2.69 8.96 15.54
CA PHE A 125 -1.24 9.14 15.42
C PHE A 125 -0.85 10.00 14.21
N VAL A 126 -1.45 9.76 13.03
CA VAL A 126 -1.20 10.57 11.83
C VAL A 126 -1.61 12.02 12.05
N THR A 127 -2.72 12.27 12.74
CA THR A 127 -3.18 13.64 13.06
C THR A 127 -2.19 14.35 13.97
N VAL A 128 -1.67 13.68 15.00
CA VAL A 128 -0.66 14.25 15.92
C VAL A 128 0.64 14.57 15.17
N ILE A 129 1.09 13.68 14.29
CA ILE A 129 2.28 13.90 13.46
C ILE A 129 2.07 15.05 12.47
N ALA A 130 0.88 15.16 11.88
CA ALA A 130 0.55 16.27 11.00
C ALA A 130 0.60 17.61 11.75
N GLN A 131 0.07 17.67 12.97
CA GLN A 131 0.10 18.85 13.82
C GLN A 131 1.51 19.28 14.21
N SER A 132 2.39 18.33 14.57
CA SER A 132 3.79 18.65 14.90
C SER A 132 4.57 19.15 13.68
N ARG A 133 4.30 18.60 12.49
CA ARG A 133 4.89 19.10 11.24
C ARG A 133 4.39 20.50 10.89
N VAL A 134 3.10 20.77 11.07
CA VAL A 134 2.52 22.11 10.85
C VAL A 134 3.11 23.10 11.86
N SER A 135 3.29 22.71 13.13
CA SER A 135 3.89 23.61 14.13
C SER A 135 5.35 23.93 13.81
N SER A 136 6.13 22.95 13.34
CA SER A 136 7.51 23.21 12.90
C SER A 136 7.56 24.17 11.71
N LEU A 137 6.70 23.97 10.71
CA LEU A 137 6.65 24.85 9.53
C LEU A 137 6.24 26.27 9.91
N ARG A 138 5.25 26.43 10.80
CA ARG A 138 4.84 27.74 11.32
C ARG A 138 5.93 28.42 12.13
N SER A 139 6.72 27.65 12.88
CA SER A 139 7.87 28.21 13.62
C SER A 139 8.97 28.71 12.70
N THR A 140 9.25 27.99 11.61
CA THR A 140 10.18 28.40 10.57
C THR A 140 9.66 29.63 9.82
N GLN A 141 8.39 29.65 9.43
CA GLN A 141 7.78 30.81 8.79
C GLN A 141 7.88 32.07 9.65
N ARG A 142 7.65 31.97 10.97
CA ARG A 142 7.84 33.09 11.90
C ARG A 142 9.28 33.59 11.97
N GLN A 143 10.27 32.69 12.01
CA GLN A 143 11.68 33.08 11.95
C GLN A 143 12.02 33.79 10.65
N LEU A 144 11.51 33.31 9.51
CA LEU A 144 11.72 33.99 8.23
C LEU A 144 11.05 35.36 8.18
N ILE A 145 9.85 35.53 8.74
CA ILE A 145 9.17 36.84 8.83
C ILE A 145 9.95 37.80 9.73
N ASP A 146 10.46 37.33 10.88
CA ASP A 146 11.28 38.14 11.80
C ASP A 146 12.60 38.59 11.14
N GLU A 147 13.21 37.74 10.31
CA GLU A 147 14.48 38.04 9.63
C GLU A 147 14.30 38.85 8.32
N TRP A 148 13.24 38.61 7.56
CA TRP A 148 13.08 39.12 6.18
C TRP A 148 11.91 40.12 6.00
N GLY A 149 11.13 40.38 7.05
CA GLY A 149 9.98 41.30 7.02
C GLY A 149 8.69 40.64 6.50
N ASP A 150 7.55 41.32 6.70
CA ASP A 150 6.20 40.76 6.47
C ASP A 150 5.89 40.35 5.01
N ASP A 151 6.63 40.86 4.02
CA ASP A 151 6.38 40.62 2.59
C ASP A 151 6.51 39.14 2.18
N VAL A 152 7.17 38.28 2.98
CA VAL A 152 7.33 36.84 2.70
C VAL A 152 6.27 35.93 3.37
N GLY A 153 5.36 36.47 4.19
CA GLY A 153 4.36 35.68 4.94
C GLY A 153 3.14 35.19 4.17
N THR A 154 2.99 35.59 2.91
CA THR A 154 1.75 35.49 2.10
C THR A 154 1.22 34.09 1.74
N PRO A 155 1.94 32.96 1.82
CA PRO A 155 1.36 31.68 1.39
C PRO A 155 0.10 31.26 2.16
N GLN A 156 -0.03 31.66 3.43
CA GLN A 156 -1.18 31.26 4.26
C GLN A 156 -2.39 32.16 4.07
N GLU A 157 -2.21 33.49 3.96
CA GLU A 157 -3.31 34.42 3.63
C GLU A 157 -3.93 34.10 2.27
N VAL A 158 -3.13 33.70 1.28
CA VAL A 158 -3.63 33.31 -0.05
C VAL A 158 -4.44 32.02 0.01
N LEU A 159 -4.07 31.06 0.86
CA LEU A 159 -4.83 29.83 1.05
C LEU A 159 -6.14 30.08 1.81
N ASP A 160 -6.10 30.90 2.87
CA ASP A 160 -7.28 31.27 3.65
C ASP A 160 -8.25 32.11 2.80
N MET A 161 -7.76 33.02 1.95
CA MET A 161 -8.57 33.74 0.95
C MET A 161 -9.21 32.79 -0.06
N ARG A 162 -8.48 31.77 -0.54
CA ARG A 162 -9.01 30.79 -1.51
C ARG A 162 -10.15 29.98 -0.90
N ASP A 163 -10.01 29.54 0.34
CA ASP A 163 -11.03 28.74 1.01
C ASP A 163 -12.28 29.60 1.32
N GLN A 164 -12.11 30.87 1.73
CA GLN A 164 -13.21 31.84 1.87
C GLN A 164 -13.96 32.07 0.55
N LEU A 165 -13.24 32.31 -0.56
CA LEU A 165 -13.84 32.47 -1.88
C LEU A 165 -14.57 31.20 -2.34
N GLY A 166 -14.08 30.01 -1.94
CA GLY A 166 -14.73 28.73 -2.22
C GLY A 166 -16.05 28.56 -1.46
N GLU A 167 -16.08 28.89 -0.17
CA GLU A 167 -17.31 28.86 0.65
C GLU A 167 -18.33 29.90 0.18
N GLU A 168 -17.90 31.11 -0.15
CA GLU A 168 -18.76 32.16 -0.72
C GLU A 168 -19.36 31.73 -2.07
N ALA A 169 -18.58 31.08 -2.95
CA ALA A 169 -19.07 30.58 -4.24
C ALA A 169 -20.09 29.44 -4.08
N ILE A 170 -19.90 28.56 -3.09
CA ILE A 170 -20.84 27.48 -2.77
C ILE A 170 -22.14 28.08 -2.21
N GLU A 171 -22.05 29.08 -1.34
CA GLU A 171 -23.21 29.78 -0.79
C GLU A 171 -23.97 30.58 -1.86
N ALA A 172 -23.26 31.21 -2.79
CA ALA A 172 -23.86 31.88 -3.95
C ALA A 172 -24.58 30.89 -4.88
N ALA A 173 -24.03 29.71 -5.11
CA ALA A 173 -24.66 28.65 -5.90
C ALA A 173 -25.87 28.02 -5.19
N ALA A 174 -25.85 27.94 -3.85
CA ALA A 174 -26.95 27.42 -3.06
C ALA A 174 -28.14 28.39 -2.95
N ASN A 175 -27.88 29.70 -2.99
CA ASN A 175 -28.90 30.75 -2.96
C ASN A 175 -29.35 31.20 -4.36
N ALA A 176 -28.74 30.69 -5.43
CA ALA A 176 -29.16 30.94 -6.80
C ALA A 176 -30.46 30.17 -7.10
N ASP A 177 -31.44 30.87 -7.68
CA ASP A 177 -32.70 30.28 -8.13
C ASP A 177 -32.43 29.13 -9.11
N PRO A 178 -32.86 27.88 -8.81
CA PRO A 178 -32.61 26.71 -9.67
C PRO A 178 -33.28 26.80 -11.05
N ASN A 179 -34.10 27.82 -11.32
CA ASN A 179 -34.69 28.08 -12.63
C ASN A 179 -34.27 29.41 -13.26
N ALA A 180 -33.34 30.14 -12.65
CA ALA A 180 -32.58 31.15 -13.38
C ALA A 180 -31.62 30.38 -14.30
N ALA A 181 -31.84 30.48 -15.61
CA ALA A 181 -30.89 29.99 -16.60
C ALA A 181 -29.47 30.40 -16.19
N PRO A 182 -28.44 29.54 -16.36
CA PRO A 182 -27.08 30.01 -16.16
C PRO A 182 -26.95 31.25 -17.03
N ALA A 183 -26.78 32.42 -16.39
CA ALA A 183 -26.36 33.59 -17.12
C ALA A 183 -25.15 33.10 -17.89
N SER A 184 -25.27 33.09 -19.20
CA SER A 184 -24.18 32.73 -20.07
C SER A 184 -23.07 33.75 -19.79
N THR A 185 -22.21 33.46 -18.83
CA THR A 185 -20.80 33.82 -18.86
C THR A 185 -20.16 33.00 -19.99
N GLY A 186 -20.76 33.10 -21.17
CA GLY A 186 -20.13 32.72 -22.40
C GLY A 186 -19.04 33.73 -22.62
N ASN A 187 -17.81 33.25 -22.66
CA ASN A 187 -16.69 33.67 -23.52
C ASN A 187 -16.38 35.18 -23.71
N ALA A 188 -17.08 36.11 -23.06
CA ALA A 188 -16.94 37.54 -23.31
C ALA A 188 -15.61 38.08 -22.78
N ASP A 189 -15.12 37.53 -21.67
CA ASP A 189 -13.84 37.95 -21.07
C ASP A 189 -12.64 37.27 -21.75
N THR A 190 -12.78 36.04 -22.24
CA THR A 190 -11.72 35.37 -23.00
C THR A 190 -11.57 35.96 -24.39
N ASP A 191 -12.68 36.28 -25.06
CA ASP A 191 -12.64 36.84 -26.42
C ASP A 191 -12.16 38.30 -26.39
N ALA A 192 -12.54 39.09 -25.39
CA ALA A 192 -12.02 40.46 -25.20
C ALA A 192 -10.52 40.49 -24.83
N LEU A 193 -10.04 39.50 -24.06
CA LEU A 193 -8.63 39.36 -23.72
C LEU A 193 -7.79 38.91 -24.93
N LEU A 194 -8.34 38.02 -25.77
CA LEU A 194 -7.72 37.58 -27.02
C LEU A 194 -7.67 38.72 -28.07
N ASP A 195 -8.76 39.49 -28.21
CA ASP A 195 -8.80 40.70 -29.07
C ASP A 195 -7.82 41.78 -28.59
N GLY A 196 -7.65 41.93 -27.28
CA GLY A 196 -6.67 42.83 -26.69
C GLY A 196 -5.23 42.45 -27.07
N ILE A 197 -4.90 41.16 -27.02
CA ILE A 197 -3.60 40.61 -27.39
C ILE A 197 -3.35 40.74 -28.91
N ASP A 198 -4.36 40.46 -29.74
CA ASP A 198 -4.25 40.60 -31.20
C ASP A 198 -4.10 42.06 -31.64
N SER A 199 -4.72 43.01 -30.94
CA SER A 199 -4.51 44.45 -31.22
C SER A 199 -3.09 44.92 -30.89
N LEU A 200 -2.47 44.33 -29.86
CA LEU A 200 -1.07 44.61 -29.49
C LEU A 200 -0.07 43.99 -30.48
N LEU A 201 -0.45 42.90 -31.15
CA LEU A 201 0.41 42.18 -32.11
C LEU A 201 0.16 42.58 -33.58
N GLY A 202 -1.02 43.12 -33.92
CA GLY A 202 -1.44 43.43 -35.29
C GLY A 202 -1.10 44.83 -35.81
N GLY A 203 -0.47 45.69 -35.00
CA GLY A 203 -0.34 47.12 -35.26
C GLY A 203 1.06 47.62 -35.65
N ASN A 204 1.76 47.04 -36.65
CA ASN A 204 2.53 47.80 -37.65
C ASN A 204 3.34 46.90 -38.60
N GLY A 205 2.95 46.91 -39.87
CA GLY A 205 3.79 46.51 -40.99
C GLY A 205 4.05 47.66 -41.95
N LYS A 206 5.21 48.33 -41.86
CA LYS A 206 6.12 48.50 -43.01
C LYS A 206 7.52 49.02 -42.61
N PRO A 207 8.56 48.70 -43.40
CA PRO A 207 9.93 48.53 -42.92
C PRO A 207 10.83 49.71 -43.27
N SER A 208 11.89 49.93 -42.49
CA SER A 208 13.03 50.74 -42.93
C SER A 208 14.35 50.22 -42.38
N SER A 209 15.13 49.64 -43.30
CA SER A 209 16.59 49.76 -43.45
C SER A 209 17.56 49.42 -42.29
N ALA A 210 18.24 48.28 -42.49
CA ALA A 210 19.68 48.03 -42.33
C ALA A 210 20.24 47.49 -40.97
N PRO A 211 21.18 46.51 -41.02
CA PRO A 211 21.87 45.86 -39.87
C PRO A 211 23.13 46.69 -39.45
N PRO A 212 23.98 46.39 -38.43
CA PRO A 212 24.35 45.07 -37.84
C PRO A 212 24.45 45.08 -36.28
N SER A 213 24.59 43.96 -35.58
CA SER A 213 25.89 43.33 -35.30
C SER A 213 25.70 42.18 -34.30
N SER A 214 26.47 41.11 -34.50
CA SER A 214 26.50 39.89 -33.68
C SER A 214 27.37 40.08 -32.40
N PRO A 215 27.64 39.04 -31.58
CA PRO A 215 27.45 38.99 -30.12
C PRO A 215 28.77 39.12 -29.32
N PRO A 216 28.74 38.89 -27.98
CA PRO A 216 29.47 37.72 -27.46
C PRO A 216 28.70 37.02 -26.30
N ALA A 217 28.54 35.70 -26.26
CA ALA A 217 29.52 34.67 -25.91
C ALA A 217 30.15 34.80 -24.50
N ALA A 218 29.61 34.05 -23.52
CA ALA A 218 30.31 33.50 -22.34
C ALA A 218 29.31 32.59 -21.57
N ALA A 219 29.43 31.26 -21.54
CA ALA A 219 30.39 30.41 -20.83
C ALA A 219 30.15 30.35 -19.30
N GLY A 220 29.84 29.15 -18.75
CA GLY A 220 29.88 28.92 -17.30
C GLY A 220 29.11 27.70 -16.79
N THR A 221 29.80 26.57 -16.69
CA THR A 221 29.52 25.24 -16.07
C THR A 221 28.74 25.17 -14.74
N PRO A 222 28.09 24.02 -14.42
CA PRO A 222 27.42 23.76 -13.14
C PRO A 222 28.36 23.25 -12.01
N PRO A 223 28.02 23.44 -10.71
CA PRO A 223 28.89 23.04 -9.61
C PRO A 223 28.73 21.56 -9.21
N LYS A 224 29.86 20.97 -8.80
CA LYS A 224 30.00 19.63 -8.22
C LYS A 224 29.64 19.66 -6.73
N THR A 225 28.94 18.63 -6.29
CA THR A 225 28.68 18.23 -4.90
C THR A 225 29.94 17.72 -4.21
N VAL A 226 30.14 18.13 -2.96
CA VAL A 226 30.92 17.44 -1.91
C VAL A 226 29.97 17.16 -0.76
#